data_AF-V5HCN4-F1
#
_entry.id   AF-V5HCN4-F1
#
_cell.length_a   1.000
_cell.length_b   1.000
_cell.length_c   1.000
_cell.angle_alpha   90.00
_cell.angle_beta   90.00
_cell.angle_gamma   90.00
#
_symmetry.space_group_name_H-M   'P 1'
#
loop_
_entity.id
_entity.type
_entity.pdbx_description
1 polymer ?
#
loop_
_entity_poly.entity_id
_entity_poly.type
_entity_poly.pdbx_seq_one_letter_code
_entity_poly.pdbx_strand_id
1 'polypeptide(L)'
;YRCRYCPYFSNRAPNLKMHERTHVGKPFCCRYCHRVFAERSSLENHERIHIGEKPHKCQVCQKSFWGKSHLVEHLRIHTGERPYECGVCGSAFTQKATLRKHERTHTGERPHTCETCGRSFSERCILSVHQKRHHT
;
A
#
# COMPACT_ATOMS: atom_id res chain seq x y z
N TYR A 1 -18.87 -14.75 -15.29
CA TYR A 1 -18.99 -13.53 -16.10
C TYR A 1 -17.62 -13.20 -16.70
N ARG A 2 -17.50 -13.22 -18.04
CA ARG A 2 -16.23 -13.02 -18.77
C ARG A 2 -16.09 -11.56 -19.25
N CYS A 3 -14.90 -10.97 -19.15
CA CYS A 3 -14.61 -9.65 -19.69
C CYS A 3 -14.56 -9.66 -21.22
N ARG A 4 -15.07 -8.57 -21.82
CA ARG A 4 -15.10 -8.39 -23.28
C ARG A 4 -13.77 -7.92 -23.85
N TYR A 5 -12.91 -7.32 -23.04
CA TYR A 5 -11.68 -6.65 -23.46
C TYR A 5 -10.40 -7.43 -23.12
N CYS A 6 -10.48 -8.42 -22.23
CA CYS A 6 -9.33 -9.23 -21.83
C CYS A 6 -9.74 -10.61 -21.29
N PRO A 7 -8.78 -11.52 -21.02
CA PRO A 7 -9.07 -12.86 -20.51
C PRO A 7 -9.64 -12.93 -19.07
N TYR A 8 -9.88 -11.79 -18.41
CA TYR A 8 -10.38 -11.75 -17.04
C TYR A 8 -11.78 -12.40 -16.92
N PHE A 9 -11.97 -13.15 -15.85
CA PHE A 9 -13.22 -13.78 -15.49
C PHE A 9 -13.59 -13.46 -14.03
N SER A 10 -14.87 -13.20 -13.80
CA SER A 10 -15.43 -12.99 -12.47
C SER A 10 -16.61 -13.91 -12.19
N ASN A 11 -16.71 -14.37 -10.95
CA ASN A 11 -17.84 -15.15 -10.45
C ASN A 11 -19.07 -14.28 -10.10
N ARG A 12 -18.93 -12.94 -10.06
CA ARG A 12 -20.03 -12.01 -9.73
C ARG A 12 -20.17 -10.92 -10.79
N ALA A 13 -21.41 -10.62 -11.21
CA ALA A 13 -21.68 -9.60 -12.22
C ALA A 13 -21.19 -8.19 -11.81
N PRO A 14 -21.36 -7.72 -10.55
CA PRO A 14 -20.84 -6.42 -10.12
C PRO A 14 -19.31 -6.31 -10.24
N ASN A 15 -18.59 -7.38 -9.94
CA ASN A 15 -17.13 -7.42 -10.04
C ASN A 15 -16.67 -7.37 -11.50
N LEU A 16 -17.39 -8.03 -12.42
CA LEU A 16 -17.11 -7.88 -13.84
C LEU A 16 -17.35 -6.44 -14.31
N LYS A 17 -18.48 -5.83 -13.95
CA LYS A 17 -18.80 -4.44 -14.31
C LYS A 17 -17.76 -3.45 -13.75
N MET A 18 -17.22 -3.74 -12.57
CA MET A 18 -16.13 -2.96 -11.98
C MET A 18 -14.84 -3.11 -12.78
N HIS A 19 -14.47 -4.36 -13.11
CA HIS A 19 -13.30 -4.65 -13.92
C HIS A 19 -13.39 -4.00 -15.30
N GLU A 20 -14.55 -4.00 -15.95
CA GLU A 20 -14.71 -3.38 -17.28
C GLU A 20 -14.36 -1.89 -17.27
N ARG A 21 -14.52 -1.19 -16.12
CA ARG A 21 -14.09 0.23 -15.98
C ARG A 21 -12.58 0.42 -16.10
N THR A 22 -11.76 -0.60 -15.90
CA THR A 22 -10.31 -0.46 -16.10
C THR A 22 -9.94 -0.24 -17.55
N HIS A 23 -10.81 -0.62 -18.49
CA HIS A 23 -10.61 -0.42 -19.94
C HIS A 23 -11.10 0.93 -20.44
N VAL A 24 -12.13 1.50 -19.78
CA VAL A 24 -12.75 2.79 -20.17
C VAL A 24 -12.15 3.99 -19.41
N GLY A 25 -11.29 3.73 -18.43
CA GLY A 25 -10.67 4.75 -17.59
C GLY A 25 -11.38 4.93 -16.25
N LYS A 26 -10.70 5.63 -15.33
CA LYS A 26 -11.17 5.87 -13.95
C LYS A 26 -12.10 7.09 -13.91
N PRO A 27 -13.43 6.94 -13.74
CA PRO A 27 -14.37 8.04 -13.97
C PRO A 27 -14.50 9.01 -12.80
N PHE A 28 -13.97 8.68 -11.61
CA PHE A 28 -14.15 9.50 -10.41
C PHE A 28 -12.91 10.34 -10.14
N CYS A 29 -13.00 11.66 -10.25
CA CYS A 29 -11.88 12.58 -10.07
C CYS A 29 -11.95 13.29 -8.70
N CYS A 30 -10.83 13.36 -7.99
CA CYS A 30 -10.71 14.12 -6.76
C CYS A 30 -10.64 15.62 -7.06
N ARG A 31 -11.52 16.41 -6.45
CA ARG A 31 -11.56 17.87 -6.63
C ARG A 31 -10.37 18.62 -6.01
N TYR A 32 -9.66 18.01 -5.08
CA TYR A 32 -8.53 18.64 -4.37
C TYR A 32 -7.17 18.41 -5.04
N CYS A 33 -6.96 17.25 -5.67
CA CYS A 33 -5.66 16.88 -6.24
C CYS A 33 -5.74 16.20 -7.61
N HIS A 34 -6.93 16.19 -8.22
CA HIS A 34 -7.21 15.66 -9.56
C HIS A 34 -6.83 14.19 -9.79
N ARG A 35 -6.59 13.42 -8.71
CA ARG A 35 -6.39 11.97 -8.80
C ARG A 35 -7.69 11.27 -9.19
N VAL A 36 -7.58 10.29 -10.09
CA VAL A 36 -8.72 9.53 -10.60
C VAL A 36 -8.84 8.14 -9.98
N PHE A 37 -10.07 7.72 -9.71
CA PHE A 37 -10.45 6.48 -9.04
C PHE A 37 -11.46 5.69 -9.88
N ALA A 38 -11.39 4.36 -9.81
CA ALA A 38 -12.32 3.47 -10.52
C ALA A 38 -13.69 3.36 -9.82
N GLU A 39 -13.74 3.68 -8.52
CA GLU A 39 -14.91 3.54 -7.65
C GLU A 39 -15.20 4.85 -6.91
N ARG A 40 -16.49 5.16 -6.75
CA ARG A 40 -16.95 6.31 -5.95
C ARG A 40 -16.52 6.18 -4.49
N SER A 41 -16.71 5.01 -3.89
CA SER A 41 -16.28 4.68 -2.52
C SER A 41 -14.78 4.91 -2.32
N SER A 42 -13.96 4.57 -3.33
CA SER A 42 -12.52 4.81 -3.30
C SER A 42 -12.18 6.30 -3.35
N LEU A 43 -12.90 7.09 -4.16
CA LEU A 43 -12.77 8.54 -4.16
C LEU A 43 -13.19 9.14 -2.81
N GLU A 44 -14.36 8.76 -2.26
CA GLU A 44 -14.85 9.26 -0.97
C GLU A 44 -13.86 8.99 0.17
N ASN A 45 -13.32 7.76 0.24
CA ASN A 45 -12.28 7.41 1.20
C ASN A 45 -10.99 8.21 0.99
N HIS A 46 -10.64 8.53 -0.26
CA HIS A 46 -9.50 9.39 -0.55
C HIS A 46 -9.74 10.84 -0.14
N GLU A 47 -10.93 11.40 -0.40
CA GLU A 47 -11.27 12.78 -0.05
C GLU A 47 -11.17 13.04 1.45
N ARG A 48 -11.39 12.03 2.29
CA ARG A 48 -11.16 12.13 3.74
C ARG A 48 -9.78 12.68 4.06
N ILE A 49 -8.73 12.28 3.32
CA ILE A 49 -7.35 12.72 3.53
C ILE A 49 -7.23 14.24 3.47
N HIS A 50 -7.98 14.90 2.57
CA HIS A 50 -7.94 16.36 2.41
C HIS A 50 -8.65 17.11 3.53
N ILE A 51 -9.70 16.51 4.11
CA ILE A 51 -10.51 17.15 5.16
C ILE A 51 -10.04 16.82 6.59
N GLY A 52 -9.03 15.96 6.76
CA GLY A 52 -8.52 15.63 8.10
C GLY A 52 -9.31 14.53 8.83
N GLU A 53 -10.43 14.06 8.29
CA GLU A 53 -11.31 13.09 8.95
C GLU A 53 -10.70 11.70 9.09
N LYS A 54 -10.51 11.24 10.32
CA LYS A 54 -10.04 9.88 10.63
C LYS A 54 -11.10 9.12 11.42
N PRO A 55 -12.07 8.45 10.75
CA PRO A 55 -13.24 7.89 11.42
C PRO A 55 -12.92 6.71 12.34
N HIS A 56 -11.78 6.05 12.14
CA HIS A 56 -11.48 4.80 12.83
C HIS A 56 -10.55 5.04 14.01
N LYS A 57 -11.10 5.09 15.22
CA LYS A 57 -10.37 5.34 16.46
C LYS A 57 -9.92 4.05 17.13
N CYS A 58 -8.65 3.99 17.54
CA CYS A 58 -8.14 2.97 18.43
C CYS A 58 -8.65 3.24 19.85
N GLN A 59 -9.34 2.28 20.45
CA GLN A 59 -9.88 2.45 21.81
C GLN A 59 -8.80 2.32 22.89
N VAL A 60 -7.65 1.73 22.58
CA VAL A 60 -6.55 1.55 23.52
C VAL A 60 -5.72 2.83 23.68
N CYS A 61 -5.29 3.44 22.57
CA CYS A 61 -4.42 4.64 22.60
C CYS A 61 -5.04 5.90 22.00
N GLN A 62 -6.33 5.86 21.65
CA GLN A 62 -7.11 6.99 21.12
C GLN A 62 -6.61 7.56 19.77
N LYS A 63 -5.62 6.92 19.13
CA LYS A 63 -5.15 7.29 17.78
C LYS A 63 -6.22 7.00 16.73
N SER A 64 -6.41 7.94 15.79
CA SER A 64 -7.39 7.81 14.72
C SER A 64 -6.73 7.48 13.37
N PHE A 65 -7.44 6.71 12.54
CA PHE A 65 -7.00 6.22 11.23
C PHE A 65 -8.06 6.51 10.15
N TRP A 66 -7.57 6.70 8.91
CA TRP A 66 -8.39 6.99 7.72
C TRP A 66 -9.25 5.80 7.27
N GLY A 67 -8.81 4.57 7.58
CA GLY A 67 -9.45 3.34 7.14
C GLY A 67 -9.42 2.24 8.20
N LYS A 68 -10.43 1.36 8.17
CA LYS A 68 -10.56 0.23 9.11
C LYS A 68 -9.37 -0.73 9.05
N SER A 69 -8.85 -1.01 7.86
CA SER A 69 -7.68 -1.88 7.67
C SER A 69 -6.44 -1.36 8.40
N HIS A 70 -6.18 -0.04 8.32
CA HIS A 70 -5.08 0.60 9.03
C HIS A 70 -5.26 0.54 10.55
N LEU A 71 -6.50 0.69 11.04
CA LEU A 71 -6.79 0.50 12.47
C LEU A 71 -6.51 -0.95 12.89
N VAL A 72 -6.99 -1.95 12.14
CA VAL A 72 -6.75 -3.37 12.47
C VAL A 72 -5.25 -3.70 12.48
N GLU A 73 -4.51 -3.22 11.49
CA GLU A 73 -3.06 -3.38 11.45
C GLU A 73 -2.38 -2.71 12.65
N HIS A 74 -2.83 -1.50 13.00
CA HIS A 74 -2.34 -0.78 14.17
C HIS A 74 -2.61 -1.55 15.46
N LEU A 75 -3.77 -2.18 15.62
CA LEU A 75 -4.11 -2.92 16.85
C LEU A 75 -3.10 -4.05 17.15
N ARG A 76 -2.39 -4.57 16.13
CA ARG A 76 -1.32 -5.55 16.33
C ARG A 76 -0.19 -5.07 17.23
N ILE A 77 0.03 -3.77 17.34
CA ILE A 77 1.04 -3.24 18.27
C ILE A 77 0.61 -3.40 19.73
N HIS A 78 -0.70 -3.43 19.98
CA HIS A 78 -1.27 -3.60 21.32
C HIS A 78 -1.39 -5.08 21.69
N THR A 79 -1.73 -5.93 20.73
CA THR A 79 -1.88 -7.38 20.96
C THR A 79 -0.57 -8.14 20.87
N GLY A 80 0.46 -7.57 20.23
CA GLY A 80 1.71 -8.27 19.93
C GLY A 80 1.60 -9.28 18.78
N GLU A 81 0.47 -9.32 18.07
CA GLU A 81 0.23 -10.25 16.97
C GLU A 81 1.21 -9.98 15.80
N ARG A 82 1.93 -11.01 15.37
CA ARG A 82 2.90 -10.93 14.26
C ARG A 82 2.61 -12.03 13.23
N PRO A 83 1.59 -11.87 12.37
CA PRO A 83 1.10 -12.94 11.50
C PRO A 83 2.06 -13.35 10.38
N TYR A 84 3.08 -12.54 10.12
CA TYR A 84 3.94 -12.70 8.96
C TYR A 84 5.32 -13.19 9.39
N GLU A 85 5.55 -14.49 9.27
CA GLU A 85 6.81 -15.13 9.66
C GLU A 85 7.76 -15.32 8.48
N CYS A 86 9.04 -15.09 8.72
CA CYS A 86 10.11 -15.37 7.78
C CYS A 86 10.44 -16.85 7.79
N GLY A 87 10.22 -17.53 6.65
CA GLY A 87 10.50 -18.95 6.52
C GLY A 87 11.99 -19.34 6.61
N VAL A 88 12.91 -18.35 6.57
CA VAL A 88 14.36 -18.61 6.65
C VAL A 88 14.88 -18.57 8.09
N CYS A 89 14.42 -17.61 8.90
CA CYS A 89 14.96 -17.37 10.24
C CYS A 89 13.91 -17.32 11.36
N GLY A 90 12.64 -17.62 11.07
CA GLY A 90 11.55 -17.62 12.05
C GLY A 90 11.16 -16.23 12.58
N SER A 91 11.76 -15.16 12.06
CA SER A 91 11.43 -13.80 12.50
C SER A 91 10.01 -13.42 12.06
N ALA A 92 9.16 -13.06 13.01
CA ALA A 92 7.78 -12.66 12.76
C ALA A 92 7.63 -11.14 12.63
N PHE A 93 6.65 -10.66 11.87
CA PHE A 93 6.38 -9.24 11.62
C PHE A 93 4.89 -8.93 11.67
N THR A 94 4.54 -7.69 12.03
CA THR A 94 3.15 -7.20 12.09
C THR A 94 2.58 -6.89 10.71
N GLN A 95 3.44 -6.68 9.70
CA GLN A 95 3.08 -6.30 8.33
C GLN A 95 3.83 -7.15 7.30
N LYS A 96 3.13 -7.53 6.23
CA LYS A 96 3.71 -8.27 5.10
C LYS A 96 4.81 -7.48 4.37
N ALA A 97 4.65 -6.17 4.24
CA ALA A 97 5.65 -5.32 3.59
C ALA A 97 6.99 -5.31 4.35
N THR A 98 6.93 -5.30 5.68
CA THR A 98 8.12 -5.40 6.54
C THR A 98 8.79 -6.76 6.41
N LEU A 99 8.02 -7.85 6.38
CA LEU A 99 8.57 -9.18 6.07
C LEU A 99 9.26 -9.20 4.71
N ARG A 100 8.64 -8.68 3.64
CA ARG A 100 9.25 -8.63 2.30
C ARG A 100 10.57 -7.85 2.28
N LYS A 101 10.65 -6.74 3.02
CA LYS A 101 11.91 -5.99 3.15
C LYS A 101 12.97 -6.78 3.91
N HIS A 102 12.56 -7.45 4.99
CA HIS A 102 13.44 -8.33 5.75
C HIS A 102 13.96 -9.49 4.90
N GLU A 103 13.14 -10.13 4.07
CA GLU A 103 13.58 -11.21 3.19
C GLU A 103 14.75 -10.79 2.27
N ARG A 104 14.85 -9.51 1.90
CA ARG A 104 15.98 -8.99 1.12
C ARG A 104 17.32 -9.05 1.86
N THR A 105 17.31 -9.12 3.19
CA THR A 105 18.56 -9.28 3.96
C THR A 105 19.15 -10.68 3.79
N HIS A 106 18.31 -11.67 3.48
CA HIS A 106 18.75 -13.05 3.20
C HIS A 106 19.20 -13.21 1.75
N THR A 107 18.50 -12.58 0.80
CA THR A 107 18.81 -12.70 -0.64
C THR A 107 19.88 -11.72 -1.12
N GLY A 108 20.14 -10.65 -0.37
CA GLY A 108 21.02 -9.56 -0.79
C GLY A 108 20.43 -8.69 -1.91
N GLU A 109 19.13 -8.78 -2.19
CA GLU A 109 18.46 -8.00 -3.25
C GLU A 109 18.54 -6.49 -2.97
N ARG A 110 19.03 -5.72 -3.96
CA ARG A 110 19.16 -4.26 -3.88
C ARG A 110 18.50 -3.58 -5.09
N PRO A 111 17.16 -3.52 -5.13
CA PRO A 111 16.42 -3.09 -6.33
C PRO A 111 16.45 -1.57 -6.57
N HIS A 112 17.08 -0.79 -5.70
CA HIS A 112 17.08 0.67 -5.78
C HIS A 112 18.49 1.19 -6.05
N THR A 113 18.77 1.56 -7.30
CA THR A 113 20.09 2.06 -7.72
C THR A 113 20.10 3.58 -7.82
N CYS A 114 21.18 4.19 -7.33
CA CYS A 114 21.45 5.60 -7.55
C CYS A 114 21.94 5.79 -8.99
N GLU A 115 21.21 6.56 -9.80
CA GLU A 115 21.56 6.80 -11.20
C GLU A 115 22.86 7.62 -11.35
N THR A 116 23.20 8.43 -10.35
CA THR A 116 24.40 9.29 -10.39
C THR A 116 25.69 8.53 -10.09
N CYS A 117 25.69 7.60 -9.13
CA CYS A 117 26.90 6.91 -8.68
C CYS A 117 26.86 5.38 -8.82
N GLY A 118 25.77 4.82 -9.36
CA GLY A 118 25.59 3.39 -9.57
C GLY A 118 25.38 2.54 -8.31
N ARG A 119 25.38 3.14 -7.11
CA ARG A 119 25.25 2.40 -5.85
C ARG A 119 23.83 1.90 -5.62
N SER A 120 23.69 0.60 -5.33
CA SER A 120 22.39 -0.04 -5.08
C SER A 120 22.05 -0.19 -3.60
N PHE A 121 20.76 -0.11 -3.27
CA PHE A 121 20.20 -0.15 -1.92
C PHE A 121 19.00 -1.10 -1.85
N SER A 122 18.81 -1.73 -0.70
CA SER A 122 17.69 -2.64 -0.43
C SER A 122 16.36 -1.91 -0.24
N GLU A 123 16.40 -0.62 0.14
CA GLU A 123 15.23 0.21 0.39
C GLU A 123 15.32 1.59 -0.25
N ARG A 124 14.19 2.10 -0.76
CA ARG A 124 14.08 3.41 -1.40
C ARG A 124 14.42 4.56 -0.46
N CYS A 125 14.04 4.49 0.82
CA CYS A 125 14.33 5.56 1.77
C CYS A 125 15.84 5.76 1.97
N ILE A 126 16.61 4.66 2.00
CA ILE A 126 18.07 4.70 2.12
C ILE A 126 18.69 5.33 0.87
N LEU A 127 18.20 4.97 -0.33
CA LEU A 127 18.59 5.66 -1.56
C LEU A 127 18.29 7.16 -1.51
N SER A 128 17.09 7.56 -1.07
CA SER A 128 16.72 8.97 -0.95
C SER A 128 17.61 9.74 0.03
N VAL A 129 17.97 9.14 1.17
CA VAL A 129 18.91 9.73 2.12
C VAL A 129 20.32 9.83 1.52
N HIS A 130 20.77 8.80 0.80
CA HIS A 130 22.05 8.83 0.10
C HIS A 130 22.11 9.96 -0.93
N GLN A 131 21.09 10.09 -1.79
CA GLN A 131 21.02 11.15 -2.80
C GLN A 131 21.06 12.55 -2.16
N LYS A 132 20.30 12.76 -1.08
CA LYS A 132 20.28 14.02 -0.32
C LYS A 132 21.56 14.34 0.47
N ARG A 133 22.50 13.40 0.57
CA ARG A 133 23.75 13.61 1.30
C ARG A 133 24.97 13.70 0.39
N HIS A 134 24.86 13.14 -0.82
CA HIS A 134 25.99 13.01 -1.74
C HIS A 134 25.77 13.72 -3.09
N HIS A 135 24.54 14.12 -3.42
CA HIS A 135 24.18 14.67 -4.74
C HIS A 135 23.27 15.92 -4.66
N THR A 136 23.02 16.45 -3.47
CA THR A 136 22.49 17.80 -3.24
C THR A 136 23.63 18.71 -2.85
#